data_AF-A0A6P0UGG8-F1
#
_entry.id   AF-A0A6P0UGG8-F1
#
_cell.length_a   1.000
_cell.length_b   1.000
_cell.length_c   1.000
_cell.angle_alpha   90.00
_cell.angle_beta   90.00
_cell.angle_gamma   90.00
#
_symmetry.space_group_name_H-M   'P 1'
#
loop_
_entity.id
_entity.type
_entity.pdbx_description
1 polymer ?
#
loop_
_entity_poly.entity_id
_entity_poly.type
_entity_poly.pdbx_seq_one_letter_code
_entity_poly.pdbx_strand_id
1 'polypeptide(L)' 'MKKIIPLEEGDYYLSEEGYKVFTKQYLLKRGYCCESNCRHCPYGFDPRVKRR' A
#
# COMPACT_ATOMS: atom_id res chain seq x y z
N MET A 1 -0.85 1.98 -22.26
CA MET A 1 0.49 1.80 -21.63
C MET A 1 0.31 1.46 -20.15
N LYS A 2 0.96 0.40 -19.64
CA LYS A 2 1.01 0.15 -18.18
C LYS A 2 2.04 1.10 -17.58
N LYS A 3 1.62 2.03 -16.72
CA LYS A 3 2.55 2.90 -15.97
C LYS A 3 3.31 2.03 -14.99
N ILE A 4 4.61 1.86 -15.24
CA ILE A 4 5.52 1.20 -14.30
C ILE A 4 5.89 2.26 -13.26
N ILE A 5 5.55 2.01 -12.00
CA ILE A 5 5.89 2.92 -10.90
C ILE A 5 7.29 2.52 -10.44
N PRO A 6 8.32 3.40 -10.57
CA PRO A 6 9.65 3.09 -10.06
C PRO A 6 9.59 3.02 -8.53
N LEU A 7 10.21 1.99 -7.96
CA LEU A 7 10.34 1.84 -6.50
C LEU A 7 11.54 2.69 -6.03
N GLU A 8 11.31 3.52 -5.03
CA GLU A 8 12.33 4.34 -4.39
C GLU A 8 12.68 3.81 -3.00
N GLU A 9 13.79 4.29 -2.44
CA GLU A 9 14.17 3.98 -1.06
C GLU A 9 13.07 4.48 -0.09
N GLY A 10 12.46 3.56 0.65
CA GLY A 10 11.34 3.85 1.56
C GLY A 10 9.94 3.46 1.04
N ASP A 11 9.80 3.10 -0.23
CA ASP A 11 8.54 2.56 -0.78
C ASP A 11 8.21 1.16 -0.23
N TYR A 12 9.23 0.40 0.12
CA TYR A 12 9.10 -0.90 0.74
C TYR A 12 10.25 -1.16 1.71
N TYR A 13 10.04 -2.07 2.65
CA TYR A 13 11.09 -2.65 3.49
C TYR A 13 11.07 -4.17 3.34
N LEU A 14 12.19 -4.80 3.70
CA LEU A 14 12.26 -6.25 3.79
C LEU A 14 11.90 -6.66 5.21
N SER A 15 10.89 -7.52 5.35
CA SER A 15 10.60 -8.19 6.62
C SER A 15 11.72 -9.18 6.95
N GLU A 16 11.83 -9.57 8.21
CA GLU A 16 12.80 -10.58 8.68
C GLU A 16 12.66 -11.92 7.95
N GLU A 17 11.46 -12.22 7.46
CA GLU A 17 11.12 -13.40 6.66
C GLU A 17 11.48 -13.25 5.16
N GLY A 18 12.05 -12.12 4.75
CA GLY A 18 12.45 -11.87 3.36
C GLY A 18 11.35 -11.32 2.44
N TYR A 19 10.17 -10.99 2.97
CA TYR A 19 9.07 -10.41 2.19
C TYR A 19 9.25 -8.90 1.98
N LYS A 20 8.93 -8.42 0.77
CA LYS A 20 8.80 -6.98 0.49
C LYS A 20 7.48 -6.46 1.04
N VAL A 21 7.54 -5.66 2.10
CA VAL A 21 6.38 -5.00 2.67
C VAL A 21 6.30 -3.58 2.15
N PHE A 22 5.28 -3.28 1.37
CA PHE A 22 5.03 -1.94 0.85
C PHE A 22 4.57 -1.00 1.96
N THR A 23 5.15 0.19 1.98
CA THR A 23 4.83 1.24 2.93
C THR A 23 3.69 2.12 2.43
N LYS A 24 3.25 3.03 3.30
CA LYS A 24 2.29 4.08 2.96
C LYS A 24 2.76 4.93 1.77
N GLN A 25 4.07 5.17 1.64
CA GLN A 25 4.68 5.96 0.56
C GLN A 25 4.35 5.38 -0.82
N TYR A 26 4.59 4.09 -0.99
CA TYR A 26 4.29 3.40 -2.25
C TYR A 26 2.81 3.39 -2.56
N LEU A 27 1.97 3.17 -1.55
CA LEU A 27 0.51 3.14 -1.70
C LEU A 27 -0.04 4.53 -2.11
N LEU A 28 0.57 5.62 -1.66
CA LEU A 28 0.28 6.98 -2.11
C LEU A 28 0.75 7.20 -3.56
N LYS A 29 1.98 6.79 -3.88
CA LYS A 29 2.56 6.93 -5.23
C LYS A 29 1.79 6.17 -6.31
N ARG A 30 1.25 4.99 -5.96
CA ARG A 30 0.37 4.21 -6.82
C ARG A 30 -0.94 4.93 -7.13
N GLY A 31 -1.38 5.84 -6.26
CA GLY A 31 -2.51 6.74 -6.50
C GLY A 31 -3.90 6.09 -6.45
N TYR A 32 -4.01 4.83 -6.02
CA TYR A 32 -5.31 4.19 -5.83
C TYR A 32 -5.30 3.19 -4.66
N CYS A 33 -6.44 3.08 -3.96
CA CYS A 33 -6.69 2.05 -2.96
C CYS A 33 -7.06 0.74 -3.64
N CYS A 34 -6.46 -0.39 -3.23
CA CYS A 34 -6.80 -1.72 -3.76
C CYS A 34 -7.85 -2.45 -2.93
N GLU A 35 -8.42 -1.80 -1.91
CA GLU A 35 -9.51 -2.36 -1.09
C GLU A 35 -9.15 -3.69 -0.42
N SER A 36 -7.85 -3.97 -0.27
CA SER A 36 -7.33 -5.23 0.29
C SER A 36 -7.14 -5.17 1.81
N ASN A 37 -7.69 -4.16 2.48
CA ASN A 37 -7.59 -3.97 3.93
C ASN A 37 -6.14 -4.05 4.47
N CYS A 38 -5.20 -3.36 3.82
CA CYS A 38 -3.80 -3.37 4.22
C CYS A 38 -3.56 -2.52 5.49
N ARG A 39 -2.68 -2.99 6.39
CA ARG A 39 -2.36 -2.29 7.65
C ARG A 39 -1.83 -0.86 7.45
N HIS A 40 -1.07 -0.63 6.38
CA HIS A 40 -0.48 0.68 6.07
C HIS A 40 -1.32 1.51 5.10
N CYS A 41 -2.62 1.23 4.97
CA CYS A 41 -3.49 1.90 4.01
C CYS A 41 -3.52 3.43 4.24
N PRO A 42 -3.02 4.27 3.31
CA PRO A 42 -3.14 5.72 3.45
C PRO A 42 -4.58 6.20 3.32
N TYR A 43 -5.45 5.41 2.69
CA TYR A 43 -6.83 5.79 2.38
C TYR A 43 -7.83 5.43 3.49
N GLY A 44 -7.38 4.80 4.58
CA GLY A 44 -8.26 4.40 5.69
C GLY A 44 -9.35 3.41 5.29
N PHE A 45 -9.10 2.59 4.26
CA PHE A 45 -10.04 1.55 3.85
C PHE A 45 -10.14 0.49 4.95
N ASP A 46 -11.30 0.44 5.60
CA ASP A 46 -11.65 -0.64 6.53
C ASP A 46 -12.97 -1.28 6.03
N PRO A 47 -12.95 -2.58 5.69
CA PRO A 47 -14.10 -3.28 5.12
C PRO A 47 -15.23 -3.50 6.13
N ARG A 48 -15.00 -3.22 7.42
CA ARG A 48 -15.99 -3.40 8.50
C ARG A 48 -16.68 -2.10 8.87
N VAL A 49 -16.27 -0.96 8.30
CA VAL A 49 -16.99 0.31 8.47
C VAL A 49 -18.31 0.23 7.68
N LYS A 50 -19.32 -0.39 8.27
CA LYS A 50 -20.71 -0.20 7.86
C LYS A 50 -21.09 1.23 8.22
N ARG A 51 -21.02 2.16 7.25
CA ARG A 51 -21.68 3.47 7.39
C ARG A 51 -23.18 3.18 7.51
N ARG A 52 -23.70 3.37 8.72
CA ARG A 52 -25.12 3.28 9.06
C ARG A 52 -25.85 4.51 8.55
#